data_AF-A0A453MWF5-F1
#
_entry.id   AF-A0A453MWF5-F1
#
_cell.length_a   1.000
_cell.length_b   1.000
_cell.length_c   1.000
_cell.angle_alpha   90.00
_cell.angle_beta   90.00
_cell.angle_gamma   90.00
#
_symmetry.space_group_name_H-M   'P 1'
#
loop_
_entity.id
_entity.type
_entity.pdbx_description
1 polymer ?
#
loop_
_entity_poly.entity_id
_entity_poly.type
_entity_poly.pdbx_seq_one_letter_code
_entity_poly.pdbx_strand_id
1 'polypeptide(L)'
;MQDYTLQKLESGEKEWVKVTNWSSFQTDKKAAARAYSKNLSSYCGRLLEETEDELSEWIKTSSAESGNVSQALCQDISKHCQSTSTTAPVDDEL
;
A
#
# COMPACT_ATOMS: atom_id res chain seq x y z
N MET A 1 -10.27 7.03 2.99
CA MET A 1 -9.03 6.23 3.04
C MET A 1 -8.11 6.85 4.09
N GLN A 2 -7.39 6.04 4.86
CA GLN A 2 -6.42 6.57 5.84
C GLN A 2 -5.15 6.99 5.11
N ASP A 3 -4.53 8.09 5.52
CA ASP A 3 -3.28 8.56 4.91
C ASP A 3 -2.09 7.75 5.45
N TYR A 4 -1.25 7.29 4.52
CA TYR A 4 0.03 6.64 4.82
C TYR A 4 1.11 7.28 3.99
N THR A 5 2.33 7.33 4.51
CA THR A 5 3.45 7.91 3.78
C THR A 5 4.73 7.13 4.04
N LEU A 6 5.72 7.33 3.17
CA LEU A 6 7.01 6.67 3.28
C LEU A 6 7.97 7.56 4.08
N GLN A 7 8.46 7.05 5.20
CA GLN A 7 9.45 7.70 6.05
C GLN A 7 10.77 6.95 5.96
N LYS A 8 11.89 7.68 5.89
CA LYS A 8 13.22 7.10 5.98
C LYS A 8 13.64 7.08 7.46
N LEU A 9 13.94 5.89 7.97
CA LEU A 9 14.49 5.70 9.30
C LEU A 9 15.95 6.15 9.35
N GLU A 10 16.47 6.37 10.56
CA GLU A 10 17.90 6.70 10.75
C GLU A 10 18.82 5.57 10.27
N SER A 11 18.34 4.32 10.24
CA SER A 11 19.02 3.16 9.65
C SER A 11 19.17 3.24 8.12
N GLY A 12 18.44 4.16 7.47
CA GLY A 12 18.37 4.30 6.02
C GLY A 12 17.22 3.53 5.37
N GLU A 13 16.52 2.68 6.12
CA GLU A 13 15.36 1.91 5.64
C GLU A 13 14.13 2.81 5.43
N LYS A 14 13.30 2.45 4.44
CA LYS A 14 12.05 3.16 4.12
C LYS A 14 10.87 2.38 4.72
N GLU A 15 10.08 3.01 5.58
CA GLU A 15 8.90 2.41 6.22
C GLU A 15 7.62 3.18 5.88
N TRP A 16 6.51 2.46 5.70
CA TRP A 16 5.18 3.05 5.57
C TRP A 16 4.62 3.40 6.95
N VAL A 17 4.43 4.69 7.21
CA VAL A 17 3.89 5.19 8.47
C VAL A 17 2.48 5.77 8.27
N LYS A 18 1.59 5.47 9.20
CA LYS A 18 0.23 6.01 9.22
C LYS A 18 0.26 7.47 9.66
N VAL A 19 -0.33 8.36 8.87
CA VAL A 19 -0.41 9.79 9.17
C VAL A 19 -1.77 10.08 9.81
N THR A 20 -1.78 10.34 11.11
CA THR A 20 -2.99 10.73 11.84
C THR A 20 -3.35 12.20 11.65
N ASN A 21 -2.34 13.08 11.56
CA ASN A 21 -2.55 14.50 11.34
C ASN A 21 -1.33 15.13 10.64
N TRP A 22 -1.55 15.66 9.44
CA TRP A 22 -0.49 16.30 8.64
C TRP A 22 0.11 17.54 9.28
N SER A 23 -0.62 18.25 10.15
CA SER A 23 -0.13 19.44 10.83
C SER A 23 0.92 19.09 11.87
N SER A 24 0.73 18.00 12.60
CA SER A 24 1.65 17.52 13.65
C SER A 24 2.67 16.49 13.17
N PHE A 25 2.53 15.95 11.96
CA PHE A 25 3.47 14.99 11.39
C PHE A 25 4.85 15.64 11.15
N GLN A 26 5.86 15.15 11.87
CA GLN A 26 7.24 15.64 11.80
C GLN A 26 8.05 14.83 10.77
N THR A 27 8.41 15.50 9.69
CA THR A 27 9.38 15.02 8.70
C THR A 27 10.05 16.23 8.06
N ASP A 28 11.33 16.07 7.77
CA ASP A 28 12.16 16.95 6.96
C ASP A 28 11.62 17.12 5.52
N LYS A 29 10.87 16.14 5.00
CA LYS A 29 10.36 16.13 3.60
C LYS A 29 8.84 16.06 3.51
N LYS A 30 8.14 17.00 4.15
CA LYS A 30 6.67 17.05 4.21
C LYS A 30 5.98 17.04 2.84
N ALA A 31 6.56 17.70 1.83
CA ALA A 31 6.02 17.71 0.47
C ALA A 31 6.10 16.34 -0.20
N ALA A 32 7.25 15.67 -0.11
CA ALA A 32 7.44 14.31 -0.61
C ALA A 32 6.51 13.33 0.12
N ALA A 33 6.40 13.47 1.45
CA ALA A 33 5.50 12.63 2.24
C ALA A 33 4.04 12.73 1.76
N ARG A 34 3.56 13.95 1.48
CA ARG A 34 2.21 14.16 0.92
C ARG A 34 2.08 13.59 -0.49
N ALA A 35 3.12 13.70 -1.31
CA ALA A 35 3.12 13.11 -2.65
C ALA A 35 3.00 11.59 -2.60
N TYR A 36 3.76 10.91 -1.72
CA TYR A 36 3.65 9.47 -1.50
C TYR A 36 2.25 9.06 -1.02
N SER A 37 1.68 9.79 -0.06
CA SER A 37 0.32 9.51 0.43
C SER A 37 -0.73 9.65 -0.66
N LYS A 38 -0.61 10.67 -1.50
CA LYS A 38 -1.52 10.85 -2.64
C LYS A 38 -1.35 9.75 -3.67
N ASN A 39 -0.11 9.37 -3.98
CA ASN A 39 0.19 8.29 -4.91
C ASN A 39 -0.40 6.97 -4.41
N LEU A 40 -0.18 6.63 -3.15
CA LEU A 40 -0.73 5.44 -2.53
C LEU A 40 -2.27 5.43 -2.56
N SER A 41 -2.91 6.51 -2.16
CA SER A 41 -4.39 6.60 -2.21
C SER A 41 -4.92 6.47 -3.64
N SER A 42 -4.25 7.07 -4.62
CA SER A 42 -4.61 6.94 -6.03
C SER A 42 -4.41 5.52 -6.54
N TYR A 43 -3.33 4.85 -6.12
CA TYR A 43 -3.04 3.48 -6.47
C TYR A 43 -4.09 2.53 -5.89
N CYS A 44 -4.41 2.66 -4.59
CA CYS A 44 -5.46 1.86 -3.97
C CYS A 44 -6.82 2.08 -4.63
N GLY A 45 -7.14 3.32 -5.02
CA GLY A 45 -8.36 3.62 -5.78
C GLY A 45 -8.40 2.88 -7.10
N ARG A 46 -7.34 3.00 -7.92
CA ARG A 46 -7.23 2.31 -9.20
C ARG A 46 -7.27 0.80 -9.03
N LEU A 47 -6.54 0.26 -8.06
CA LEU A 47 -6.50 -1.17 -7.78
C LEU A 47 -7.89 -1.72 -7.49
N LEU A 48 -8.66 -1.04 -6.63
CA LEU A 48 -10.02 -1.46 -6.30
C LEU A 48 -10.97 -1.32 -7.49
N GLU A 49 -10.80 -0.31 -8.32
CA GLU A 49 -11.59 -0.13 -9.54
C GLU A 49 -11.29 -1.22 -10.58
N GLU A 50 -10.01 -1.53 -10.80
CA GLU A 50 -9.56 -2.58 -11.74
C GLU A 50 -9.97 -3.98 -11.28
N THR A 51 -10.00 -4.20 -9.96
CA THR A 51 -10.27 -5.53 -9.37
C THR A 51 -11.68 -5.67 -8.80
N GLU A 52 -12.58 -4.70 -9.02
CA GLU A 52 -13.90 -4.62 -8.38
C GLU A 52 -14.72 -5.90 -8.60
N ASP A 53 -14.85 -6.33 -9.85
CA ASP A 53 -15.66 -7.49 -10.24
C ASP A 53 -15.09 -8.78 -9.64
N GLU A 54 -13.79 -9.04 -9.82
CA GLU A 54 -13.10 -10.23 -9.31
C GLU A 54 -13.11 -10.29 -7.77
N LEU A 55 -12.89 -9.16 -7.11
CA LEU A 55 -12.94 -9.07 -5.65
C LEU A 55 -14.36 -9.30 -5.12
N SER A 56 -15.37 -8.78 -5.82
CA SER A 56 -16.78 -8.99 -5.49
C SER A 56 -17.19 -10.46 -5.63
N GLU A 57 -16.76 -11.13 -6.70
CA GLU A 57 -16.96 -12.58 -6.88
C GLU A 57 -16.23 -13.40 -5.83
N TRP A 58 -14.99 -13.04 -5.49
CA TRP A 58 -14.23 -13.70 -4.44
C TRP A 58 -14.90 -13.58 -3.07
N ILE A 59 -15.44 -12.40 -2.72
CA ILE A 59 -16.19 -12.19 -1.46
C ILE A 59 -17.48 -13.00 -1.41
N LYS A 60 -18.17 -13.17 -2.55
CA LYS A 60 -19.41 -13.97 -2.62
C LYS A 60 -19.17 -15.47 -2.48
N THR A 61 -18.02 -15.95 -2.98
CA THR A 61 -17.67 -17.38 -3.03
C THR A 61 -16.88 -17.86 -1.82
N SER A 62 -15.96 -17.04 -1.32
CA SER A 62 -15.26 -17.29 -0.07
C SER A 62 -16.22 -16.97 1.09
N SER A 63 -16.44 -17.94 1.98
CA SER A 63 -17.14 -17.71 3.24
C SER A 63 -16.22 -16.85 4.12
N ALA A 64 -16.28 -15.54 3.90
CA ALA A 64 -15.19 -14.62 4.18
C ALA A 64 -14.88 -14.50 5.68
N GLU A 65 -13.85 -15.21 6.14
CA GLU A 65 -13.06 -14.71 7.25
C GLU A 65 -12.36 -13.43 6.75
N SER A 66 -12.86 -12.28 7.22
CA SER A 66 -12.38 -10.92 6.93
C SER A 66 -10.84 -10.75 6.97
N GLY A 67 -10.10 -11.69 7.56
CA GLY A 67 -8.64 -11.66 7.63
C GLY A 67 -7.91 -11.94 6.31
N ASN A 68 -8.54 -12.56 5.31
CA ASN A 68 -7.82 -13.03 4.10
C ASN A 68 -7.95 -12.11 2.87
N VAL A 69 -8.70 -11.01 2.97
CA VAL A 69 -8.92 -10.09 1.84
C VAL A 69 -7.61 -9.51 1.31
N SER A 70 -6.67 -9.17 2.19
CA SER A 70 -5.38 -8.60 1.80
C SER A 70 -4.53 -9.59 1.01
N GLN A 71 -4.54 -10.86 1.39
CA GLN A 71 -3.80 -11.91 0.70
C GLN A 71 -4.42 -12.18 -0.67
N ALA A 72 -5.75 -12.36 -0.73
CA ALA A 72 -6.46 -12.60 -1.98
C ALA A 72 -6.30 -11.43 -2.96
N LEU A 73 -6.45 -10.19 -2.48
CA LEU A 73 -6.29 -9.01 -3.33
C LEU A 73 -4.86 -8.91 -3.87
N CYS A 74 -3.83 -9.15 -3.04
CA CYS A 74 -2.45 -8.96 -3.47
C CYS A 74 -1.89 -10.13 -4.31
N GLN A 75 -2.23 -11.37 -3.98
CA GLN A 75 -1.65 -12.57 -4.62
C GLN A 75 -2.53 -13.11 -5.75
N ASP A 76 -3.83 -13.28 -5.50
CA ASP A 76 -4.72 -14.01 -6.41
C ASP A 76 -5.32 -13.10 -7.48
N ILE A 77 -5.80 -11.91 -7.07
CA ILE A 77 -6.54 -11.00 -7.94
C ILE A 77 -5.57 -10.06 -8.67
N SER A 78 -4.87 -9.19 -7.93
CA SER A 78 -3.99 -8.19 -8.55
C SER A 78 -2.60 -8.70 -8.92
N LYS A 79 -2.17 -9.82 -8.33
CA LYS A 79 -0.87 -10.49 -8.58
C LYS A 79 0.35 -9.58 -8.39
N HIS A 80 0.22 -8.53 -7.59
CA HIS A 80 1.32 -7.62 -7.26
C HIS A 80 2.26 -8.20 -6.20
N CYS A 81 1.77 -9.13 -5.38
CA CYS A 81 2.60 -9.89 -4.44
C CYS A 81 3.03 -11.21 -5.08
N GLN A 82 4.34 -11.43 -5.25
CA GLN A 82 4.87 -12.76 -5.51
C GLN A 82 5.08 -13.49 -4.17
N SER A 83 4.75 -14.78 -4.10
CA SER A 83 5.03 -15.63 -2.93
C SER A 83 6.53 -15.94 -2.73
N THR A 84 7.42 -15.21 -3.40
CA THR A 84 8.86 -15.45 -3.36
C THR A 84 9.51 -14.51 -2.36
N SER A 85 10.13 -15.12 -1.34
CA SER A 85 11.04 -14.48 -0.40
C SER A 85 12.28 -13.99 -1.13
N THR A 86 12.20 -12.86 -1.83
CA THR A 86 13.39 -12.20 -2.40
C THR A 86 13.22 -10.69 -2.27
N THR A 87 13.87 -10.14 -1.26
CA THR A 87 14.11 -8.70 -1.11
C THR A 87 14.83 -8.17 -2.35
N ALA A 88 14.10 -7.52 -3.25
CA ALA A 88 14.72 -6.69 -4.27
C ALA A 88 15.13 -5.35 -3.62
N PRO A 89 16.41 -4.95 -3.68
CA PRO A 89 16.78 -3.60 -3.31
C PRO A 89 16.10 -2.62 -4.26
N VAL A 90 15.38 -1.65 -3.70
CA VAL A 90 14.85 -0.53 -4.45
C VAL A 90 16.01 0.38 -4.86
N ASP A 91 16.51 0.18 -6.07
CA ASP A 91 17.45 1.10 -6.70
C ASP A 91 16.70 2.40 -7.04
N ASP A 92 17.07 3.47 -6.34
CA ASP A 92 16.53 4.82 -6.44
C ASP A 92 17.60 5.64 -7.20
N GLU A 93 17.58 5.60 -8.53
CA GLU A 93 18.40 6.49 -9.36
C GLU A 93 17.66 7.83 -9.58
N LEU A 94 18.12 8.82 -8.82
CA LEU A 94 18.14 10.30 -8.97
C LEU A 94 16.91 11.06 -9.52
#